data_AF-A0A7Z7N4C4-F1
#
_entry.id   AF-A0A7Z7N4C4-F1
#
_cell.length_a   1.000
_cell.length_b   1.000
_cell.length_c   1.000
_cell.angle_alpha   90.00
_cell.angle_beta   90.00
_cell.angle_gamma   90.00
#
_symmetry.space_group_name_H-M   'P 1'
#
loop_
_entity.id
_entity.type
_entity.pdbx_description
1 polymer ?
#
loop_
_entity_poly.entity_id
_entity_poly.type
_entity_poly.pdbx_seq_one_letter_code
_entity_poly.pdbx_strand_id
1 'polypeptide(L)'
;MRPAFDLSLYLVLDPVQCGGHAASLDVARAALEGGATVVQLRAPEWHKRAWLALARDLLPLTRAARVPLIIDDHLDIALAAGADGVHVGQRDLPAHVARELLGPDALIGLSVSQMREVDEANALGDTIDYLGAGPVFATPTKTDASAPCGIDGLAAMCSQSRYPTVAIGGIQLHNAADVMRAKPAGLAVVSAICKAPDARDAAARLREAISRAQP
;
A
#
# COMPACT_ATOMS: atom_id res chain seq x y z
N MET A 1 -13.78 6.34 16.07
CA MET A 1 -13.59 4.90 15.84
C MET A 1 -13.23 4.78 14.38
N ARG A 2 -12.07 4.21 14.05
CA ARG A 2 -11.56 4.23 12.66
C ARG A 2 -12.55 3.52 11.74
N PRO A 3 -12.79 4.04 10.53
CA PRO A 3 -13.65 3.37 9.57
C PRO A 3 -13.07 2.00 9.24
N ALA A 4 -13.93 1.00 9.03
CA ALA A 4 -13.50 -0.29 8.52
C ALA A 4 -12.86 -0.09 7.13
N PHE A 5 -11.72 -0.75 6.88
CA PHE A 5 -10.99 -0.66 5.62
C PHE A 5 -10.61 -2.06 5.12
N ASP A 6 -10.53 -2.24 3.79
CA ASP A 6 -10.21 -3.51 3.13
C ASP A 6 -8.83 -3.44 2.47
N LEU A 7 -7.86 -4.20 3.00
CA LEU A 7 -6.50 -4.28 2.48
C LEU A 7 -6.32 -5.27 1.32
N SER A 8 -7.37 -5.98 0.90
CA SER A 8 -7.29 -7.12 -0.01
C SER A 8 -6.46 -6.85 -1.26
N LEU A 9 -6.80 -5.80 -2.04
CA LEU A 9 -6.01 -5.38 -3.20
C LEU A 9 -5.56 -3.93 -3.03
N TYR A 10 -4.29 -3.76 -2.72
CA TYR A 10 -3.68 -2.48 -2.43
C TYR A 10 -2.85 -2.03 -3.65
N LEU A 11 -3.30 -0.99 -4.35
CA LEU A 11 -2.50 -0.34 -5.39
C LEU A 11 -1.53 0.66 -4.77
N VAL A 12 -0.23 0.45 -4.94
CA VAL A 12 0.78 1.50 -4.75
C VAL A 12 1.04 2.12 -6.12
N LEU A 13 0.48 3.31 -6.32
CA LEU A 13 0.50 4.06 -7.57
C LEU A 13 1.81 4.85 -7.69
N ASP A 14 2.58 4.52 -8.73
CA ASP A 14 3.85 5.17 -9.06
C ASP A 14 3.72 5.94 -10.38
N PRO A 15 3.72 7.28 -10.36
CA PRO A 15 3.49 8.06 -11.57
C PRO A 15 4.54 7.91 -12.66
N VAL A 16 5.78 7.59 -12.32
CA VAL A 16 6.82 7.31 -13.32
C VAL A 16 6.47 6.02 -14.06
N GLN A 17 6.00 5.01 -13.32
CA GLN A 17 5.59 3.73 -13.91
C GLN A 17 4.27 3.79 -14.67
N CYS A 18 3.35 4.69 -14.29
CA CYS A 18 2.11 4.94 -15.04
C CYS A 18 2.34 5.75 -16.33
N GLY A 19 3.43 6.50 -16.45
CA GLY A 19 3.70 7.39 -17.59
C GLY A 19 3.29 8.85 -17.38
N GLY A 20 3.18 9.31 -16.13
CA GLY A 20 2.93 10.70 -15.76
C GLY A 20 1.56 10.95 -15.13
N HIS A 21 1.27 12.22 -14.82
CA HIS A 21 0.10 12.63 -14.02
C HIS A 21 -1.23 12.15 -14.60
N ALA A 22 -1.50 12.45 -15.87
CA ALA A 22 -2.76 12.08 -16.51
C ALA A 22 -2.93 10.55 -16.55
N ALA A 23 -1.88 9.83 -16.93
CA ALA A 23 -1.90 8.37 -16.98
C ALA A 23 -2.07 7.74 -15.59
N SER A 24 -1.51 8.34 -14.53
CA SER A 24 -1.77 7.91 -13.15
C SER A 24 -3.24 7.97 -12.76
N LEU A 25 -3.97 9.01 -13.19
CA LEU A 25 -5.40 9.13 -12.93
C LEU A 25 -6.21 8.05 -13.68
N ASP A 26 -5.83 7.75 -14.92
CA ASP A 26 -6.48 6.71 -15.71
C ASP A 26 -6.20 5.31 -15.14
N VAL A 27 -4.95 5.02 -14.74
CA VAL A 27 -4.58 3.78 -14.05
C VAL A 27 -5.35 3.64 -12.73
N ALA A 28 -5.42 4.70 -11.92
CA ALA A 28 -6.15 4.66 -10.65
C ALA A 28 -7.64 4.39 -10.88
N ARG A 29 -8.28 5.06 -11.84
CA ARG A 29 -9.70 4.83 -12.20
C ARG A 29 -9.92 3.38 -12.62
N ALA A 30 -9.09 2.88 -13.55
CA ALA A 30 -9.18 1.51 -14.04
C ALA A 30 -8.97 0.47 -12.92
N ALA A 31 -8.00 0.70 -12.03
CA ALA A 31 -7.73 -0.20 -10.92
C ALA A 31 -8.87 -0.23 -9.89
N LEU A 32 -9.49 0.93 -9.60
CA LEU A 32 -10.68 1.01 -8.74
C LEU A 32 -11.86 0.24 -9.35
N GLU A 33 -12.12 0.40 -10.66
CA GLU A 33 -13.12 -0.39 -11.38
C GLU A 33 -12.81 -1.89 -11.40
N GLY A 34 -11.52 -2.25 -11.36
CA GLY A 34 -11.04 -3.63 -11.25
C GLY A 34 -11.04 -4.19 -9.83
N GLY A 35 -11.42 -3.41 -8.82
CA GLY A 35 -11.56 -3.90 -7.44
C GLY A 35 -10.35 -3.65 -6.53
N ALA A 36 -9.51 -2.67 -6.83
CA ALA A 36 -8.56 -2.13 -5.86
C ALA A 36 -9.32 -1.52 -4.66
N THR A 37 -8.85 -1.81 -3.44
CA THR A 37 -9.50 -1.41 -2.19
C THR A 37 -8.66 -0.49 -1.32
N VAL A 38 -7.42 -0.22 -1.72
CA VAL A 38 -6.61 0.90 -1.24
C VAL A 38 -5.82 1.47 -2.42
N VAL A 39 -5.65 2.79 -2.45
CA VAL A 39 -4.70 3.46 -3.35
C VAL A 39 -3.70 4.23 -2.49
N GLN A 40 -2.41 3.96 -2.66
CA GLN A 40 -1.33 4.78 -2.10
C GLN A 40 -0.63 5.52 -3.22
N LEU A 41 -0.45 6.83 -3.07
CA LEU A 41 0.38 7.61 -3.97
C LEU A 41 1.84 7.60 -3.48
N ARG A 42 2.71 7.02 -4.30
CA ARG A 42 4.16 6.97 -4.09
C ARG A 42 4.89 7.49 -5.33
N ALA A 43 5.42 8.70 -5.27
CA ALA A 43 6.05 9.38 -6.41
C ALA A 43 7.48 9.86 -6.10
N PRO A 44 8.41 8.99 -5.67
CA PRO A 44 9.71 9.38 -5.07
C PRO A 44 10.58 10.29 -5.96
N GLU A 45 10.39 10.27 -7.27
CA GLU A 45 11.13 11.12 -8.23
C GLU A 45 10.48 12.50 -8.44
N TRP A 46 9.30 12.76 -7.87
CA TRP A 46 8.54 13.98 -8.08
C TRP A 46 8.73 14.96 -6.93
N HIS A 47 8.73 16.26 -7.27
CA HIS A 47 8.69 17.30 -6.26
C HIS A 47 7.30 17.43 -5.62
N LYS A 48 7.27 17.88 -4.36
CA LYS A 48 6.07 18.03 -3.53
C LYS A 48 4.89 18.77 -4.21
N ARG A 49 5.16 19.77 -5.05
CA ARG A 49 4.10 20.48 -5.80
C ARG A 49 3.31 19.56 -6.73
N ALA A 50 4.02 18.73 -7.51
CA ALA A 50 3.39 17.79 -8.42
C ALA A 50 2.71 16.64 -7.65
N TRP A 51 3.34 16.20 -6.55
CA TRP A 51 2.76 15.20 -5.65
C TRP A 51 1.42 15.66 -5.06
N LEU A 52 1.36 16.89 -4.53
CA LEU A 52 0.14 17.47 -3.98
C LEU A 52 -0.95 17.64 -5.05
N ALA A 53 -0.57 18.08 -6.26
CA ALA A 53 -1.51 18.21 -7.36
C ALA A 53 -2.15 16.85 -7.71
N LEU A 54 -1.34 15.81 -7.88
CA LEU A 54 -1.84 14.47 -8.17
C LEU A 54 -2.66 13.88 -7.01
N ALA A 55 -2.24 14.08 -5.76
CA ALA A 55 -3.01 13.64 -4.59
C ALA A 55 -4.41 14.26 -4.57
N ARG A 56 -4.54 15.56 -4.89
CA ARG A 56 -5.82 16.26 -4.95
C ARG A 56 -6.73 15.75 -6.07
N ASP A 57 -6.15 15.37 -7.21
CA ASP A 57 -6.90 14.83 -8.35
C ASP A 57 -7.30 13.36 -8.14
N LEU A 58 -6.52 12.59 -7.39
CA LEU A 58 -6.86 11.21 -7.00
C LEU A 58 -7.99 11.16 -5.97
N LEU A 59 -7.99 12.07 -5.01
CA LEU A 59 -8.93 12.09 -3.89
C LEU A 59 -10.43 12.01 -4.29
N PRO A 60 -10.94 12.76 -5.28
CA PRO A 60 -12.34 12.59 -5.70
C PRO A 60 -12.61 11.22 -6.33
N LEU A 61 -11.64 10.61 -7.03
CA LEU A 61 -11.79 9.28 -7.62
C LEU A 61 -11.90 8.21 -6.53
N THR A 62 -10.99 8.25 -5.55
CA THR A 62 -10.95 7.27 -4.46
C THR A 62 -12.19 7.41 -3.55
N ARG A 63 -12.60 8.65 -3.24
CA ARG A 63 -13.84 8.91 -2.48
C ARG A 63 -15.10 8.42 -3.18
N ALA A 64 -15.21 8.63 -4.49
CA ALA A 64 -16.35 8.12 -5.27
C ALA A 64 -16.44 6.59 -5.22
N ALA A 65 -15.28 5.92 -5.20
CA ALA A 65 -15.18 4.47 -5.05
C ALA A 65 -15.27 3.99 -3.58
N ARG A 66 -15.31 4.89 -2.59
CA ARG A 66 -15.22 4.59 -1.15
C ARG A 66 -13.95 3.82 -0.78
N VAL A 67 -12.85 4.13 -1.46
CA VAL A 67 -11.53 3.55 -1.26
C VAL A 67 -10.63 4.61 -0.61
N PRO A 68 -9.85 4.29 0.44
CA PRO A 68 -8.94 5.25 1.05
C PRO A 68 -7.78 5.61 0.11
N LEU A 69 -7.42 6.90 0.11
CA LEU A 69 -6.18 7.40 -0.45
C LEU A 69 -5.14 7.56 0.66
N ILE A 70 -4.02 6.85 0.51
CA ILE A 70 -2.87 6.90 1.41
C ILE A 70 -1.72 7.65 0.73
N ILE A 71 -0.98 8.46 1.48
CA ILE A 71 0.24 9.12 0.97
C ILE A 71 1.47 8.42 1.55
N ASP A 72 2.39 8.02 0.67
CA ASP A 72 3.69 7.46 1.07
C ASP A 72 4.58 8.56 1.66
N ASP A 73 5.10 8.34 2.87
CA ASP A 73 6.08 9.12 3.66
C ASP A 73 5.72 10.59 3.99
N HIS A 74 5.15 11.33 3.04
CA HIS A 74 4.93 12.76 3.08
C HIS A 74 3.65 13.15 3.84
N LEU A 75 3.75 13.16 5.16
CA LEU A 75 2.69 13.62 6.08
C LEU A 75 2.15 15.02 5.74
N ASP A 76 3.01 15.95 5.35
CA ASP A 76 2.61 17.30 4.96
C ASP A 76 1.73 17.31 3.71
N ILE A 77 2.00 16.40 2.76
CA ILE A 77 1.16 16.22 1.57
C ILE A 77 -0.18 15.58 1.94
N ALA A 78 -0.19 14.60 2.84
CA ALA A 78 -1.44 13.98 3.32
C ALA A 78 -2.37 15.02 3.95
N LEU A 79 -1.84 15.86 4.84
CA LEU A 79 -2.56 16.96 5.46
C LEU A 79 -3.04 17.99 4.44
N ALA A 80 -2.16 18.44 3.53
CA ALA A 80 -2.50 19.48 2.55
C ALA A 80 -3.49 19.03 1.47
N ALA A 81 -3.54 17.71 1.18
CA ALA A 81 -4.51 17.11 0.27
C ALA A 81 -5.84 16.75 0.97
N GLY A 82 -5.81 16.51 2.29
CA GLY A 82 -6.94 15.91 3.00
C GLY A 82 -7.11 14.42 2.66
N ALA A 83 -5.99 13.71 2.55
CA ALA A 83 -5.94 12.27 2.34
C ALA A 83 -6.41 11.50 3.58
N ASP A 84 -6.76 10.23 3.41
CA ASP A 84 -7.32 9.39 4.46
C ASP A 84 -6.25 8.83 5.41
N GLY A 85 -4.98 8.90 5.01
CA GLY A 85 -3.88 8.37 5.81
C GLY A 85 -2.50 8.50 5.19
N VAL A 86 -1.52 7.92 5.90
CA VAL A 86 -0.13 7.80 5.47
C VAL A 86 0.37 6.36 5.58
N HIS A 87 1.38 6.03 4.77
CA HIS A 87 2.21 4.86 4.98
C HIS A 87 3.64 5.36 5.23
N VAL A 88 4.29 4.90 6.29
CA VAL A 88 5.65 5.33 6.64
C VAL A 88 6.59 4.14 6.71
N GLY A 89 7.84 4.35 6.32
CA GLY A 89 8.93 3.41 6.50
C GLY A 89 9.70 3.60 7.81
N GLN A 90 10.65 2.71 8.03
CA GLN A 90 11.49 2.66 9.24
C GLN A 90 12.45 3.86 9.38
N ARG A 91 12.64 4.64 8.33
CA ARG A 91 13.56 5.80 8.30
C ARG A 91 12.83 7.14 8.14
N ASP A 92 11.51 7.10 8.08
CA ASP A 92 10.66 8.28 7.88
C ASP A 92 10.29 8.90 9.22
N LEU A 93 9.30 9.80 9.21
CA LEU A 93 8.75 10.30 10.47
C LEU A 93 8.24 9.13 11.32
N PRO A 94 8.53 9.10 12.63
CA PRO A 94 8.02 8.05 13.51
C PRO A 94 6.49 7.99 13.48
N ALA A 95 5.93 6.78 13.48
CA ALA A 95 4.49 6.58 13.40
C ALA A 95 3.70 7.32 14.51
N HIS A 96 4.27 7.47 15.71
CA HIS A 96 3.64 8.22 16.80
C HIS A 96 3.49 9.72 16.47
N VAL A 97 4.46 10.32 15.77
CA VAL A 97 4.39 11.71 15.31
C VAL A 97 3.32 11.85 14.22
N ALA A 98 3.26 10.91 13.28
CA ALA A 98 2.19 10.89 12.28
C ALA A 98 0.80 10.79 12.93
N ARG A 99 0.64 9.95 13.96
CA ARG A 99 -0.61 9.82 14.72
C ARG A 99 -1.00 11.10 15.45
N GLU A 100 -0.04 11.77 16.09
CA GLU A 100 -0.29 13.04 16.78
C GLU A 100 -0.82 14.12 15.83
N LEU A 101 -0.24 14.22 14.64
CA LEU A 101 -0.56 15.26 13.67
C LEU A 101 -1.82 14.97 12.83
N LEU A 102 -2.07 13.71 12.47
CA LEU A 102 -3.26 13.32 11.69
C LEU A 102 -4.49 13.09 12.56
N GLY A 103 -4.30 12.88 13.86
CA GLY A 103 -5.37 12.56 14.78
C GLY A 103 -5.82 11.09 14.75
N PRO A 104 -6.88 10.76 15.48
CA PRO A 104 -7.25 9.38 15.79
C PRO A 104 -7.88 8.61 14.62
N ASP A 105 -8.46 9.31 13.65
CA ASP A 105 -9.28 8.71 12.60
C ASP A 105 -8.51 8.38 11.30
N ALA A 106 -7.32 8.96 11.11
CA ALA A 106 -6.50 8.69 9.92
C ALA A 106 -5.92 7.28 9.94
N LEU A 107 -5.74 6.69 8.76
CA LEU A 107 -5.09 5.39 8.59
C LEU A 107 -3.57 5.55 8.58
N ILE A 108 -2.84 4.78 9.38
CA ILE A 108 -1.38 4.80 9.43
C ILE A 108 -0.84 3.39 9.19
N GLY A 109 -0.17 3.22 8.05
CA GLY A 109 0.58 2.01 7.74
C GLY A 109 2.04 2.11 8.11
N LEU A 110 2.66 1.00 8.49
CA LEU A 110 4.09 0.92 8.77
C LEU A 110 4.74 -0.20 7.94
N SER A 111 5.82 0.10 7.22
CA SER A 111 6.61 -0.92 6.53
C SER A 111 7.41 -1.77 7.51
N VAL A 112 7.42 -3.09 7.33
CA VAL A 112 8.27 -4.04 8.07
C VAL A 112 8.92 -5.03 7.11
N SER A 113 10.15 -5.44 7.42
CA SER A 113 10.97 -6.33 6.59
C SER A 113 11.57 -7.52 7.34
N GLN A 114 11.43 -7.55 8.67
CA GLN A 114 12.01 -8.57 9.55
C GLN A 114 11.27 -8.65 10.88
N MET A 115 11.43 -9.77 11.58
CA MET A 115 10.69 -10.07 12.81
C MET A 115 10.86 -9.02 13.91
N ARG A 116 12.07 -8.46 14.10
CA ARG A 116 12.29 -7.42 15.11
C ARG A 116 11.42 -6.17 14.89
N GLU A 117 11.16 -5.82 13.63
CA GLU A 117 10.33 -4.64 13.28
C GLU A 117 8.85 -4.94 13.52
N VAL A 118 8.42 -6.21 13.41
CA VAL A 118 7.07 -6.64 13.81
C VAL A 118 6.91 -6.57 15.33
N ASP A 119 7.93 -6.95 16.10
CA ASP A 119 7.91 -6.83 17.57
C ASP A 119 7.85 -5.37 18.02
N GLU A 120 8.67 -4.51 17.41
CA GLU A 120 8.64 -3.07 17.64
C GLU A 120 7.27 -2.48 17.27
N ALA A 121 6.70 -2.88 16.13
CA ALA A 121 5.36 -2.46 15.72
C ALA A 121 4.28 -2.90 16.72
N ASN A 122 4.32 -4.14 17.20
CA ASN A 122 3.38 -4.69 18.18
C ASN A 122 3.37 -3.90 19.50
N ALA A 123 4.46 -3.23 19.85
CA ALA A 123 4.57 -2.39 21.03
C ALA A 123 3.94 -0.99 20.85
N LEU A 124 3.56 -0.60 19.63
CA LEU A 124 3.01 0.73 19.33
C LEU A 124 1.53 0.90 19.71
N GLY A 125 0.84 -0.16 20.13
CA GLY A 125 -0.57 -0.11 20.51
C GLY A 125 -1.45 0.43 19.37
N ASP A 126 -2.31 1.41 19.66
CA ASP A 126 -3.23 1.96 18.66
C ASP A 126 -2.58 3.01 17.73
N THR A 127 -1.26 3.15 17.70
CA THR A 127 -0.59 4.17 16.87
C THR A 127 -0.78 3.92 15.38
N ILE A 128 -0.67 2.65 14.95
CA ILE A 128 -0.76 2.22 13.55
C ILE A 128 -1.98 1.32 13.34
N ASP A 129 -2.32 1.11 12.07
CA ASP A 129 -3.53 0.40 11.64
C ASP A 129 -3.22 -0.88 10.87
N TYR A 130 -2.11 -0.92 10.14
CA TYR A 130 -1.71 -2.08 9.34
C TYR A 130 -0.20 -2.08 9.09
N LEU A 131 0.31 -3.25 8.69
CA LEU A 131 1.70 -3.42 8.27
C LEU A 131 1.82 -3.66 6.78
N GLY A 132 2.84 -3.08 6.14
CA GLY A 132 3.32 -3.48 4.82
C GLY A 132 4.54 -4.38 4.97
N ALA A 133 4.38 -5.69 4.75
CA ALA A 133 5.44 -6.66 4.95
C ALA A 133 6.15 -6.99 3.63
N GLY A 134 7.45 -6.69 3.54
CA GLY A 134 8.24 -6.99 2.35
C GLY A 134 9.65 -6.41 2.34
N PRO A 135 10.36 -6.57 1.22
CA PRO A 135 9.88 -7.19 -0.01
C PRO A 135 9.75 -8.72 0.11
N VAL A 136 8.68 -9.32 -0.44
CA VAL A 136 8.52 -10.78 -0.48
C VAL A 136 9.48 -11.41 -1.48
N PHE A 137 9.55 -10.83 -2.68
CA PHE A 137 10.50 -11.19 -3.74
C PHE A 137 11.36 -9.99 -4.13
N ALA A 138 12.50 -10.24 -4.77
CA ALA A 138 13.34 -9.18 -5.32
C ALA A 138 12.53 -8.30 -6.30
N THR A 139 12.71 -6.99 -6.22
CA THR A 139 12.01 -6.03 -7.08
C THR A 139 12.91 -4.83 -7.39
N PRO A 140 12.90 -4.30 -8.62
CA PRO A 140 13.61 -3.08 -8.97
C PRO A 140 12.84 -1.79 -8.60
N THR A 141 11.62 -1.89 -8.06
CA THR A 141 10.74 -0.71 -7.83
C THR A 141 11.20 0.19 -6.69
N LYS A 142 11.83 -0.40 -5.66
CA LYS A 142 12.38 0.32 -4.51
C LYS A 142 13.85 -0.07 -4.40
N THR A 143 14.75 0.82 -4.81
CA THR A 143 16.19 0.54 -4.94
C THR A 143 16.90 0.39 -3.60
N ASP A 144 16.30 0.88 -2.52
CA ASP A 144 16.74 0.78 -1.13
C ASP A 144 16.02 -0.35 -0.34
N ALA A 145 15.32 -1.25 -1.02
CA ALA A 145 14.58 -2.32 -0.36
C ALA A 145 15.52 -3.31 0.36
N SER A 146 15.05 -3.81 1.52
CA SER A 146 15.70 -4.90 2.27
C SER A 146 15.82 -6.19 1.44
N ALA A 147 16.63 -7.14 1.92
CA ALA A 147 16.70 -8.47 1.32
C ALA A 147 15.29 -9.12 1.30
N PRO A 148 14.94 -9.89 0.24
CA PRO A 148 13.65 -10.55 0.19
C PRO A 148 13.42 -11.49 1.36
N CYS A 149 12.27 -11.38 2.03
CA CYS A 149 11.92 -12.24 3.17
C CYS A 149 11.35 -13.60 2.73
N GLY A 150 10.93 -13.73 1.47
CA GLY A 150 10.28 -14.93 0.95
C GLY A 150 8.91 -15.21 1.58
N ILE A 151 8.27 -16.28 1.12
CA ILE A 151 6.93 -16.67 1.61
C ILE A 151 6.98 -17.08 3.08
N ASP A 152 8.01 -17.80 3.51
CA ASP A 152 8.13 -18.26 4.89
C ASP A 152 8.38 -17.10 5.87
N GLY A 153 9.23 -16.14 5.49
CA GLY A 153 9.44 -14.92 6.27
C GLY A 153 8.18 -14.06 6.36
N LEU A 154 7.43 -13.94 5.26
CA LEU A 154 6.13 -13.29 5.27
C LEU A 154 5.14 -14.02 6.19
N ALA A 155 5.05 -15.34 6.13
CA ALA A 155 4.15 -16.13 6.96
C ALA A 155 4.47 -15.96 8.46
N ALA A 156 5.75 -15.93 8.83
CA ALA A 156 6.19 -15.65 10.19
C ALA A 156 5.75 -14.24 10.65
N MET A 157 5.95 -13.22 9.82
CA MET A 157 5.52 -11.85 10.14
C MET A 157 4.00 -11.74 10.29
N CYS A 158 3.23 -12.32 9.36
CA CYS A 158 1.76 -12.34 9.43
C CYS A 158 1.26 -13.05 10.70
N SER A 159 1.90 -14.16 11.09
CA SER A 159 1.52 -14.93 12.28
C SER A 159 1.82 -14.20 13.59
N GLN A 160 2.84 -13.35 13.64
CA GLN A 160 3.26 -12.66 14.86
C GLN A 160 2.66 -11.25 15.00
N SER A 161 2.24 -10.66 13.89
CA SER A 161 1.67 -9.31 13.86
C SER A 161 0.32 -9.25 14.59
N ARG A 162 0.14 -8.20 15.39
CA ARG A 162 -1.16 -7.81 15.97
C ARG A 162 -2.05 -7.05 14.98
N TYR A 163 -1.47 -6.55 13.89
CA TYR A 163 -2.14 -5.74 12.88
C TYR A 163 -2.36 -6.54 11.59
N PRO A 164 -3.43 -6.24 10.83
CA PRO A 164 -3.58 -6.78 9.49
C PRO A 164 -2.35 -6.42 8.65
N THR A 165 -1.80 -7.41 7.95
CA THR A 165 -0.54 -7.28 7.22
C THR A 165 -0.79 -7.45 5.73
N VAL A 166 -0.41 -6.46 4.93
CA VAL A 166 -0.42 -6.53 3.47
C VAL A 166 0.96 -6.95 2.97
N ALA A 167 1.03 -7.94 2.09
CA ALA A 167 2.29 -8.38 1.50
C ALA A 167 2.69 -7.44 0.35
N ILE A 168 3.97 -7.09 0.24
CA ILE A 168 4.48 -6.22 -0.84
C ILE A 168 5.84 -6.69 -1.36
N GLY A 169 6.14 -6.37 -2.62
CA GLY A 169 7.47 -6.53 -3.21
C GLY A 169 7.58 -7.73 -4.16
N GLY A 170 7.72 -7.41 -5.45
CA GLY A 170 7.86 -8.41 -6.52
C GLY A 170 6.60 -9.26 -6.79
N ILE A 171 5.46 -8.86 -6.23
CA ILE A 171 4.18 -9.54 -6.41
C ILE A 171 3.62 -9.23 -7.80
N GLN A 172 3.20 -10.28 -8.49
CA GLN A 172 2.62 -10.29 -9.83
C GLN A 172 1.48 -11.31 -9.86
N LEU A 173 0.64 -11.28 -10.90
CA LEU A 173 -0.49 -12.20 -10.98
C LEU A 173 -0.06 -13.69 -10.91
N HIS A 174 1.04 -14.06 -11.54
CA HIS A 174 1.51 -15.45 -11.58
C HIS A 174 1.96 -15.99 -10.22
N ASN A 175 2.33 -15.13 -9.25
CA ASN A 175 2.79 -15.53 -7.92
C ASN A 175 1.84 -15.11 -6.78
N ALA A 176 0.77 -14.37 -7.09
CA ALA A 176 -0.18 -13.87 -6.09
C ALA A 176 -0.78 -14.99 -5.22
N ALA A 177 -1.19 -16.10 -5.83
CA ALA A 177 -1.75 -17.24 -5.10
C ALA A 177 -0.73 -17.89 -4.14
N ASP A 178 0.55 -17.91 -4.52
CA ASP A 178 1.62 -18.44 -3.66
C ASP A 178 1.82 -17.55 -2.43
N VAL A 179 1.82 -16.24 -2.61
CA VAL A 179 1.94 -15.25 -1.52
C VAL A 179 0.74 -15.34 -0.58
N MET A 180 -0.47 -15.53 -1.10
CA MET A 180 -1.68 -15.67 -0.27
C MET A 180 -1.63 -16.89 0.67
N ARG A 181 -0.82 -17.93 0.38
CA ARG A 181 -0.63 -19.05 1.32
C ARG A 181 0.02 -18.64 2.64
N ALA A 182 0.76 -17.53 2.65
CA ALA A 182 1.28 -16.92 3.88
C ALA A 182 0.19 -16.20 4.71
N LYS A 183 -1.06 -16.19 4.22
CA LYS A 183 -2.24 -15.58 4.84
C LYS A 183 -2.08 -14.10 5.21
N PRO A 184 -1.53 -13.24 4.32
CA PRO A 184 -1.65 -11.80 4.54
C PRO A 184 -3.13 -11.37 4.46
N ALA A 185 -3.43 -10.21 5.02
CA ALA A 185 -4.73 -9.55 4.89
C ALA A 185 -5.02 -9.09 3.45
N GLY A 186 -3.98 -8.96 2.62
CA GLY A 186 -4.09 -8.65 1.21
C GLY A 186 -2.73 -8.53 0.52
N LEU A 187 -2.74 -8.11 -0.74
CA LEU A 187 -1.56 -7.92 -1.56
C LEU A 187 -1.43 -6.46 -2.02
N ALA A 188 -0.26 -5.88 -1.82
CA ALA A 188 0.12 -4.60 -2.37
C ALA A 188 0.99 -4.78 -3.63
N VAL A 189 0.60 -4.10 -4.70
CA VAL A 189 1.26 -4.20 -6.01
C VAL A 189 1.51 -2.81 -6.59
N VAL A 190 2.62 -2.69 -7.34
CA VAL A 190 2.98 -1.48 -8.09
C VAL A 190 2.91 -1.77 -9.58
N SER A 191 3.97 -2.38 -10.12
CA SER A 191 4.17 -2.60 -11.55
C SER A 191 3.14 -3.55 -12.16
N ALA A 192 2.60 -4.49 -11.37
CA ALA A 192 1.58 -5.44 -11.84
C ALA A 192 0.31 -4.73 -12.34
N ILE A 193 0.04 -3.50 -11.88
CA ILE A 193 -1.08 -2.67 -12.34
C ILE A 193 -0.55 -1.43 -13.09
N CYS A 194 0.42 -0.70 -12.54
CA CYS A 194 0.88 0.56 -13.13
C CYS A 194 1.45 0.40 -14.55
N LYS A 195 2.06 -0.75 -14.86
CA LYS A 195 2.65 -1.05 -16.17
C LYS A 195 1.80 -2.03 -16.99
N ALA A 196 0.61 -2.38 -16.52
CA ALA A 196 -0.25 -3.30 -17.24
C ALA A 196 -0.79 -2.64 -18.51
N PRO A 197 -0.89 -3.37 -19.65
CA PRO A 197 -1.56 -2.86 -20.83
C PRO A 197 -3.04 -2.52 -20.56
N ASP A 198 -3.68 -3.27 -19.66
CA ASP A 198 -5.01 -3.02 -19.14
C ASP A 198 -4.98 -3.10 -17.60
N ALA A 199 -4.97 -1.93 -16.96
CA ALA A 199 -4.92 -1.82 -15.51
C ALA A 199 -6.18 -2.37 -14.82
N ARG A 200 -7.35 -2.32 -15.49
CA ARG A 200 -8.61 -2.82 -14.94
C ARG A 200 -8.61 -4.35 -14.91
N ASP A 201 -8.25 -4.99 -16.03
CA ASP A 201 -8.12 -6.45 -16.09
C ASP A 201 -7.06 -6.95 -15.10
N ALA A 202 -5.91 -6.29 -15.03
CA ALA A 202 -4.86 -6.65 -14.09
C ALA A 202 -5.34 -6.60 -12.62
N ALA A 203 -6.03 -5.53 -12.23
CA ALA A 203 -6.62 -5.41 -10.90
C ALA A 203 -7.70 -6.48 -10.65
N ALA A 204 -8.62 -6.71 -11.60
CA ALA A 204 -9.68 -7.71 -11.48
C ALA A 204 -9.14 -9.12 -11.28
N ARG A 205 -8.14 -9.52 -12.05
CA ARG A 205 -7.50 -10.84 -11.96
C ARG A 205 -6.72 -11.02 -10.66
N LEU A 206 -6.06 -9.97 -10.18
CA LEU A 206 -5.42 -9.99 -8.86
C LEU A 206 -6.45 -10.12 -7.75
N ARG A 207 -7.55 -9.36 -7.81
CA ARG A 207 -8.64 -9.43 -6.82
C ARG A 207 -9.28 -10.82 -6.78
N GLU A 208 -9.47 -11.43 -7.94
CA GLU A 208 -9.95 -12.81 -8.06
C GLU A 208 -8.97 -13.81 -7.45
N ALA A 209 -7.67 -13.68 -7.75
CA ALA A 209 -6.64 -14.55 -7.16
C ALA A 209 -6.60 -14.46 -5.63
N ILE A 210 -6.75 -13.25 -5.07
CA ILE A 210 -6.86 -13.02 -3.61
C ILE A 210 -8.10 -13.72 -3.06
N SER A 211 -9.26 -13.49 -3.67
CA SER A 211 -10.55 -14.00 -3.19
C SER A 211 -10.63 -15.54 -3.25
N ARG A 212 -10.04 -16.17 -4.27
CA ARG A 212 -9.97 -17.64 -4.38
C ARG A 212 -9.02 -18.29 -3.37
N ALA A 213 -8.05 -17.53 -2.84
CA ALA A 213 -7.07 -18.02 -1.89
C ALA A 213 -7.48 -17.77 -0.41
N GLN A 214 -8.46 -16.89 -0.19
CA GLN A 214 -9.09 -16.70 1.11
C GLN A 214 -10.16 -17.79 1.31
N PRO A 215 -10.18 -18.48 2.47
CA PRO A 215 -11.17 -19.52 2.76
C PRO A 215 -12.59 -18.97 2.97
#